data_AF-S9UYJ6-F1
#
_entry.id   AF-S9UYJ6-F1
#
_cell.length_a   1.000
_cell.length_b   1.000
_cell.length_c   1.000
_cell.angle_alpha   90.00
_cell.angle_beta   90.00
_cell.angle_gamma   90.00
#
_symmetry.space_group_name_H-M   'P 1'
#
loop_
_entity.id
_entity.type
_entity.pdbx_description
1 polymer ?
#
loop_
_entity_poly.entity_id
_entity_poly.type
_entity_poly.pdbx_seq_one_letter_code
_entity_poly.pdbx_strand_id
1 'polypeptide(L)'
;MCTIFPLVLQPARDALYHMLGLYFPMFKSVKTVPFWLHAIICATMSFVSLVLGLFIDKTNVWFSLVGSFCTAFLGFIFPALFYMYSGNWSLKTVGWFNYISTYLLLIGGIISLVFGCAAVVYLEIFPDATE
;
A
#
# COMPACT_ATOMS: atom_id res chain seq x y z
N MET A 1 3.77 -8.94 19.06
CA MET A 1 4.51 -8.90 17.77
C MET A 1 4.65 -10.29 17.13
N CYS A 2 4.89 -11.35 17.91
CA CYS A 2 5.15 -12.71 17.38
C CYS A 2 3.98 -13.34 16.59
N THR A 3 2.73 -13.01 16.93
CA THR A 3 1.52 -13.55 16.27
C THR A 3 0.98 -12.64 15.18
N ILE A 4 1.09 -11.32 15.34
CA ILE A 4 0.62 -10.34 14.36
C ILE A 4 1.52 -10.34 13.11
N PHE A 5 2.83 -10.42 13.28
CA PHE A 5 3.78 -10.36 12.15
C PHE A 5 3.47 -11.35 11.01
N PRO A 6 3.29 -12.66 11.26
CA PRO A 6 2.92 -13.59 10.18
C PRO A 6 1.52 -13.32 9.61
N LEU A 7 0.62 -12.73 10.41
CA LEU A 7 -0.76 -12.44 10.03
C LEU A 7 -0.85 -11.28 9.04
N VAL A 8 -0.06 -10.22 9.22
CA VAL A 8 0.06 -9.12 8.23
C VAL A 8 0.94 -9.47 7.04
N LEU A 9 1.88 -10.40 7.16
CA LEU A 9 2.66 -10.88 6.01
C LEU A 9 1.83 -11.70 5.02
N GLN A 10 0.74 -12.33 5.46
CA GLN A 10 -0.10 -13.18 4.61
C GLN A 10 -0.65 -12.45 3.37
N PRO A 11 -1.37 -11.32 3.49
CA PRO A 11 -1.85 -10.58 2.31
C PRO A 11 -0.71 -10.00 1.47
N ALA A 12 0.40 -9.57 2.10
CA ALA A 12 1.56 -9.05 1.38
C ALA A 12 2.21 -10.15 0.51
N ARG A 13 2.31 -11.36 1.04
CA ARG A 13 2.82 -12.54 0.34
C ARG A 13 1.90 -12.94 -0.81
N ASP A 14 0.59 -12.97 -0.59
CA ASP A 14 -0.37 -13.36 -1.63
C ASP A 14 -0.40 -12.33 -2.78
N ALA A 15 -0.27 -11.04 -2.47
CA ALA A 15 -0.07 -9.99 -3.47
C ALA A 15 1.25 -10.17 -4.24
N LEU A 16 2.36 -10.48 -3.54
CA LEU A 16 3.64 -10.74 -4.17
C LEU A 16 3.58 -11.95 -5.11
N TYR A 17 2.90 -13.03 -4.72
CA TYR A 17 2.68 -14.20 -5.58
C TYR A 17 1.85 -13.87 -6.81
N HIS A 18 0.88 -12.97 -6.70
CA HIS A 18 0.10 -12.52 -7.85
C HIS A 18 0.99 -11.74 -8.84
N MET A 19 1.83 -10.84 -8.36
CA MET A 19 2.76 -10.07 -9.20
C MET A 19 3.85 -10.94 -9.81
N LEU A 20 4.43 -11.88 -9.05
CA LEU A 20 5.38 -12.85 -9.57
C LEU A 20 4.74 -13.83 -10.57
N GLY A 21 3.47 -14.21 -10.38
CA GLY A 21 2.73 -15.07 -11.29
C GLY A 21 2.43 -14.45 -12.66
N LEU A 22 2.48 -13.11 -12.75
CA LEU A 22 2.37 -12.39 -14.02
C LEU A 22 3.68 -12.42 -14.83
N TYR A 23 4.84 -12.48 -14.17
CA TYR A 23 6.16 -12.45 -14.82
C TYR A 23 6.79 -13.85 -14.95
N PHE A 24 6.62 -14.71 -13.94
CA PHE A 24 7.08 -16.10 -13.92
C PHE A 24 5.88 -17.07 -13.88
N PRO A 25 5.66 -17.90 -14.92
CA PRO A 25 4.51 -18.80 -15.00
C PRO A 25 4.52 -19.91 -13.93
N MET A 26 5.65 -20.13 -13.25
CA MET A 26 5.79 -21.10 -12.16
C MET A 26 5.00 -20.72 -10.89
N PHE A 27 4.69 -19.43 -10.69
CA PHE A 27 3.98 -18.93 -9.51
C PHE A 27 2.45 -18.85 -9.68
N LYS A 28 1.93 -19.17 -10.86
CA LYS A 28 0.50 -19.05 -11.20
C LYS A 28 -0.42 -20.02 -10.45
N SER A 29 0.12 -21.08 -9.85
CA SER A 29 -0.64 -22.04 -9.03
C SER A 29 -0.06 -22.17 -7.62
N VAL A 30 -0.79 -21.62 -6.65
CA VAL A 30 -0.51 -21.73 -5.20
C VAL A 30 -0.33 -23.19 -4.72
N LYS A 31 -0.91 -24.15 -5.44
CA LYS A 31 -0.86 -25.58 -5.08
C LYS A 31 0.46 -26.31 -5.42
N THR A 32 1.36 -25.70 -6.20
CA THR A 32 2.60 -26.34 -6.66
C THR A 32 3.87 -25.58 -6.30
N VAL A 33 3.79 -24.60 -5.40
CA VAL A 33 5.00 -23.89 -4.95
C VAL A 33 5.78 -24.82 -4.00
N PRO A 34 7.01 -25.21 -4.34
CA PRO A 34 7.81 -26.07 -3.47
C PRO A 34 8.11 -25.36 -2.14
N PHE A 35 8.09 -26.13 -1.04
CA PHE A 35 8.27 -25.62 0.32
C PHE A 35 9.53 -24.75 0.48
N TRP A 36 10.62 -25.11 -0.19
CA TRP A 36 11.86 -24.35 -0.21
C TRP A 36 11.68 -22.92 -0.73
N LEU A 37 10.88 -22.76 -1.77
CA LEU A 37 10.70 -21.46 -2.41
C LEU A 37 9.76 -20.57 -1.59
N HIS A 38 8.75 -21.16 -0.94
CA HIS A 38 7.96 -20.47 0.07
C HIS A 38 8.81 -20.02 1.27
N ALA A 39 9.67 -20.90 1.78
CA ALA A 39 10.57 -20.60 2.89
C ALA A 39 11.54 -19.46 2.56
N ILE A 40 12.10 -19.44 1.34
CA ILE A 40 12.97 -18.35 0.88
C ILE A 40 12.22 -17.01 0.86
N ILE A 41 10.99 -16.96 0.34
CA ILE A 41 10.22 -15.70 0.25
C ILE A 41 9.84 -15.18 1.65
N CYS A 42 9.41 -16.07 2.55
CA CYS A 42 9.13 -15.68 3.92
C CYS A 42 10.40 -15.22 4.67
N ALA A 43 11.54 -15.89 4.42
CA ALA A 43 12.83 -15.50 4.99
C ALA A 43 13.30 -14.14 4.46
N THR A 44 13.18 -13.87 3.16
CA THR A 44 13.57 -12.57 2.58
C THR A 44 12.67 -11.44 3.06
N MET A 45 11.35 -11.63 3.14
CA MET A 45 10.46 -10.62 3.73
C MET A 45 10.79 -10.35 5.20
N SER A 46 11.09 -11.38 5.97
CA SER A 46 11.50 -11.24 7.39
C SER A 46 12.85 -10.53 7.53
N PHE A 47 13.80 -10.87 6.65
CA PHE A 47 15.11 -10.25 6.60
C PHE A 47 15.02 -8.76 6.23
N VAL A 48 14.21 -8.40 5.24
CA VAL A 48 13.95 -7.00 4.88
C VAL A 48 13.34 -6.24 6.05
N SER A 49 12.36 -6.83 6.76
CA SER A 49 11.80 -6.21 7.97
C SER A 49 12.84 -6.04 9.08
N LEU A 50 13.78 -6.97 9.23
CA LEU A 50 14.85 -6.90 10.22
C LEU A 50 15.87 -5.81 9.85
N VAL A 51 16.24 -5.73 8.58
CA VAL A 51 17.13 -4.68 8.05
C VAL A 51 16.49 -3.31 8.22
N LEU A 52 15.23 -3.13 7.82
CA LEU A 52 14.50 -1.87 8.03
C LEU A 52 14.38 -1.54 9.52
N GLY A 53 14.12 -2.53 10.38
CA GLY A 53 14.09 -2.31 11.83
C GLY A 53 15.45 -1.92 12.44
N LEU A 54 16.56 -2.35 11.83
CA LEU A 54 17.93 -2.08 12.31
C LEU A 54 18.42 -0.68 11.90
N PHE A 55 18.04 -0.20 10.72
CA PHE A 55 18.52 1.07 10.16
C PHE A 55 17.64 2.29 10.48
N ILE A 56 16.47 2.09 11.09
CA ILE A 56 15.53 3.18 11.39
C ILE A 56 15.67 3.64 12.86
N ASP A 57 16.27 4.80 13.06
CA ASP A 57 16.33 5.48 14.38
C ASP A 57 15.01 6.19 14.74
N LYS A 58 14.19 6.56 13.72
CA LYS A 58 12.93 7.28 13.90
C LYS A 58 11.73 6.45 13.43
N THR A 59 11.26 5.54 14.27
CA THR A 59 10.14 4.64 13.98
C THR A 59 8.83 5.38 13.64
N ASN A 60 8.56 6.52 14.28
CA ASN A 60 7.35 7.30 14.04
C ASN A 60 7.28 7.92 12.63
N VAL A 61 8.42 8.28 12.04
CA VAL A 61 8.50 8.90 10.71
C VAL A 61 8.02 7.93 9.64
N TRP A 62 8.56 6.70 9.65
CA TRP A 62 8.22 5.69 8.65
C TRP A 62 6.79 5.17 8.82
N PHE A 63 6.30 5.03 10.06
CA PHE A 63 4.92 4.63 10.29
C PHE A 63 3.93 5.68 9.76
N SER A 64 4.22 6.96 9.98
CA SER A 64 3.43 8.07 9.43
C SER A 64 3.53 8.16 7.90
N LEU A 65 4.72 7.97 7.32
CA LEU A 65 4.94 7.99 5.88
C LEU A 65 4.17 6.87 5.17
N VAL A 66 4.38 5.62 5.62
CA VAL A 66 3.75 4.43 5.04
C VAL A 66 2.24 4.47 5.29
N GLY A 67 1.81 4.89 6.48
CA GLY A 67 0.39 5.02 6.82
C GLY A 67 -0.33 6.01 5.89
N SER A 68 0.25 7.20 5.67
CA SER A 68 -0.31 8.19 4.74
C SER A 68 -0.30 7.69 3.29
N PHE A 69 0.82 7.13 2.84
CA PHE A 69 0.96 6.62 1.48
C PHE A 69 -0.06 5.52 1.18
N CYS A 70 -0.14 4.50 2.04
CA CYS A 70 -1.05 3.37 1.86
C CYS A 70 -2.52 3.80 1.95
N THR A 71 -2.87 4.69 2.89
CA THR A 71 -4.26 5.16 3.05
C THR A 71 -4.70 6.01 1.88
N ALA A 72 -3.84 6.89 1.35
CA ALA A 72 -4.17 7.70 0.19
C ALA A 72 -4.39 6.84 -1.07
N PHE A 73 -3.48 5.89 -1.32
CA PHE A 73 -3.60 4.99 -2.47
C PHE A 73 -4.76 4.01 -2.35
N LEU A 74 -4.79 3.18 -1.30
CA LEU A 74 -5.78 2.10 -1.17
C LEU A 74 -7.15 2.61 -0.70
N GLY A 75 -7.17 3.67 0.11
CA GLY A 75 -8.42 4.21 0.70
C GLY A 75 -9.17 5.16 -0.22
N PHE A 76 -8.48 5.93 -1.07
CA PHE A 76 -9.12 6.95 -1.91
C PHE A 76 -8.89 6.74 -3.41
N ILE A 77 -7.63 6.62 -3.85
CA ILE A 77 -7.29 6.59 -5.28
C ILE A 77 -7.80 5.30 -5.95
N PHE A 78 -7.53 4.15 -5.34
CA PHE A 78 -7.90 2.84 -5.90
C PHE A 78 -9.42 2.62 -6.04
N PRO A 79 -10.27 2.91 -5.03
CA PRO A 79 -11.72 2.79 -5.20
C PRO A 79 -12.28 3.78 -6.22
N ALA A 80 -11.72 4.99 -6.31
CA ALA A 80 -12.12 5.97 -7.33
C ALA A 80 -11.80 5.48 -8.75
N LEU A 81 -10.60 4.93 -8.97
CA LEU A 81 -10.23 4.33 -10.25
C LEU A 81 -11.10 3.11 -10.59
N PHE A 82 -11.35 2.23 -9.62
CA PHE A 82 -12.15 1.03 -9.84
C PHE A 82 -13.56 1.39 -10.30
N TYR A 83 -14.17 2.39 -9.67
CA TYR A 83 -15.49 2.89 -10.04
C TYR A 83 -15.52 3.59 -11.41
N MET A 84 -14.42 4.25 -11.80
CA MET A 84 -14.31 4.92 -13.10
C MET A 84 -14.12 3.93 -14.27
N TYR A 85 -13.40 2.83 -14.03
CA TYR A 85 -13.10 1.81 -15.04
C TYR A 85 -14.12 0.67 -15.10
N SER A 86 -15.03 0.53 -14.12
CA SER A 86 -16.08 -0.49 -14.12
C SER A 86 -17.29 -0.09 -15.00
N GLY A 87 -17.10 -0.07 -16.33
CA GLY A 87 -18.17 -0.13 -17.35
C GLY A 87 -18.94 1.16 -17.68
N ASN A 88 -18.99 1.50 -18.98
CA ASN A 88 -19.80 2.57 -19.61
C ASN A 88 -19.99 3.85 -18.78
N TRP A 89 -18.87 4.50 -18.44
CA TRP A 89 -18.85 5.78 -17.73
C TRP A 89 -19.37 6.90 -18.63
N SER A 90 -20.70 7.09 -18.61
CA SER A 90 -21.41 8.21 -19.24
C SER A 90 -22.16 8.99 -18.18
N LEU A 91 -22.10 10.33 -18.25
CA LEU A 91 -22.85 11.27 -17.39
C LEU A 91 -24.35 10.92 -17.29
N LYS A 92 -24.88 10.22 -18.31
CA LYS A 92 -26.29 9.79 -18.39
C LYS A 92 -26.64 8.55 -17.57
N THR A 93 -25.66 7.70 -17.23
CA THR A 93 -25.90 6.38 -16.62
C THR A 93 -25.60 6.36 -15.12
N VAL A 94 -24.65 7.18 -14.67
CA VAL A 94 -24.09 7.12 -13.30
C VAL A 94 -24.73 8.14 -12.35
N GLY A 95 -25.32 9.20 -12.89
CA GLY A 95 -25.89 10.31 -12.12
C GLY A 95 -24.83 11.30 -11.62
N TRP A 96 -25.21 12.56 -11.49
CA TRP A 96 -24.31 13.68 -11.15
C TRP A 96 -23.61 13.49 -9.79
N PHE A 97 -24.30 12.90 -8.80
CA PHE A 97 -23.78 12.71 -7.46
C PHE A 97 -22.59 11.72 -7.41
N ASN A 98 -22.72 10.57 -8.09
CA ASN A 98 -21.65 9.58 -8.15
C ASN A 98 -20.46 10.09 -8.97
N TYR A 99 -20.71 10.88 -10.01
CA TYR A 99 -19.66 11.54 -10.79
C TYR A 99 -18.85 12.49 -9.90
N ILE A 100 -19.49 13.43 -9.19
CA ILE A 100 -18.79 14.35 -8.29
C ILE A 100 -18.07 13.61 -7.17
N SER A 101 -18.71 12.64 -6.53
CA SER A 101 -18.11 11.88 -5.43
C SER A 101 -16.82 11.16 -5.88
N THR A 102 -16.81 10.57 -7.07
CA THR A 102 -15.62 9.88 -7.61
C THR A 102 -14.46 10.86 -7.85
N TYR A 103 -14.73 12.04 -8.41
CA TYR A 103 -13.70 13.07 -8.58
C TYR A 103 -13.21 13.66 -7.25
N LEU A 104 -14.10 13.85 -6.27
CA LEU A 104 -13.71 14.31 -4.93
C LEU A 104 -12.82 13.28 -4.22
N LEU A 105 -13.13 11.98 -4.33
CA LEU A 105 -12.30 10.90 -3.79
C LEU A 105 -10.92 10.88 -4.45
N LEU A 106 -10.86 11.03 -5.78
CA LEU A 106 -9.59 11.05 -6.52
C LEU A 106 -8.72 12.26 -6.12
N ILE A 107 -9.29 13.47 -6.15
CA ILE A 107 -8.57 14.70 -5.83
C ILE A 107 -8.20 14.73 -4.34
N GLY A 108 -9.13 14.36 -3.45
CA GLY A 108 -8.88 14.26 -2.01
C GLY A 108 -7.78 13.26 -1.67
N GLY A 109 -7.73 12.12 -2.36
CA GLY A 109 -6.64 11.14 -2.23
C GLY A 109 -5.29 11.72 -2.61
N ILE A 110 -5.20 12.46 -3.72
CA ILE A 110 -3.95 13.11 -4.16
C ILE A 110 -3.52 14.20 -3.17
N ILE A 111 -4.46 15.04 -2.71
CA ILE A 111 -4.16 16.10 -1.73
C ILE A 111 -3.68 15.48 -0.41
N SER A 112 -4.35 14.43 0.08
CA SER A 112 -3.98 13.72 1.31
C SER A 112 -2.60 13.07 1.19
N LEU A 113 -2.26 12.50 0.03
CA LEU A 113 -0.94 11.94 -0.24
C LEU A 113 0.17 13.01 -0.16
N VAL A 114 -0.01 14.12 -0.89
CA VAL A 114 1.00 15.19 -0.95
C VAL A 114 1.17 15.84 0.43
N PHE A 115 0.07 16.15 1.10
CA PHE A 115 0.10 16.78 2.43
C PHE A 115 0.71 15.85 3.47
N GLY A 116 0.36 14.57 3.47
CA GLY A 116 0.90 13.60 4.42
C GLY A 116 2.40 13.33 4.21
N CYS A 117 2.87 13.21 2.97
CA CYS A 117 4.30 13.11 2.68
C CYS A 117 5.05 14.40 3.05
N ALA A 118 4.48 15.57 2.73
CA ALA A 118 5.08 16.86 3.07
C ALA A 118 5.19 17.08 4.58
N ALA A 119 4.17 16.67 5.35
CA ALA A 119 4.19 16.74 6.81
C ALA A 119 5.33 15.89 7.40
N VAL A 120 5.52 14.67 6.89
CA VAL A 120 6.61 13.80 7.35
C VAL A 120 7.99 14.38 7.01
N VAL A 121 8.15 14.91 5.79
CA VAL A 121 9.41 15.56 5.38
C VAL A 121 9.69 16.81 6.22
N TYR A 122 8.67 17.62 6.51
CA TYR A 122 8.81 18.80 7.35
C TYR A 122 9.23 18.46 8.79
N LEU A 123 8.61 17.44 9.38
CA LEU A 123 8.96 16.94 10.72
C LEU A 123 10.38 16.36 10.78
N GLU A 124 10.86 15.77 9.68
CA GLU A 124 12.23 15.25 9.63
C GLU A 124 13.28 16.36 9.52
N ILE A 125 12.96 17.45 8.80
CA ILE A 125 13.89 18.58 8.55
C ILE A 125 13.91 19.57 9.72
N PHE A 126 12.77 19.81 10.38
CA PHE A 126 12.62 20.78 11.47
C PHE A 126 12.17 20.11 12.77
N PRO A 127 13.07 19.35 13.45
CA PRO A 127 12.74 18.69 14.70
C PRO A 127 12.47 19.67 15.87
N ASP A 128 12.93 20.92 15.78
CA ASP A 128 12.87 21.91 16.88
C ASP A 128 11.54 22.70 16.93
N ALA A 129 10.61 22.50 16.00
CA ALA A 129 9.35 23.25 15.93
C ALA A 129 8.25 22.69 16.86
N THR A 130 8.55 21.67 17.66
CA THR A 130 7.61 20.98 18.56
C THR A 130 7.94 21.12 20.05
N GLU A 131 8.94 21.91 20.42
CA GLU A 131 9.20 22.31 21.83
C GLU A 131 8.41 23.57 22.23
#